data_AF-A0A2A8ITN6-F1
#
_entry.id   AF-A0A2A8ITN6-F1
#
_cell.length_a   1.000
_cell.length_b   1.000
_cell.length_c   1.000
_cell.angle_alpha   90.00
_cell.angle_beta   90.00
_cell.angle_gamma   90.00
#
_symmetry.space_group_name_H-M   'P 1'
#
loop_
_entity.id
_entity.type
_entity.pdbx_description
1 polymer ?
#
loop_
_entity_poly.entity_id
_entity_poly.type
_entity_poly.pdbx_seq_one_letter_code
_entity_poly.pdbx_strand_id
1 'polypeptide(L)'
;MKLSKNTLIKLSVGVLSLFFILSMSISYNLYGNSELGMPYTLGNGLAFFFLILTIVSFCAALIFIVIGLIKKIRKSPAKKSLVTSITLFLTSVISIIVLLFTITKVTNMEEEYQALQAQKKKEASYLIAAASFYNNINTFKYAASYVLSEYSTTWSNAIDNRHDFNNALSSKRKEIDGTIVAVDTFYSNMGNDLKLVSEAAKEQPNKYKETYEEYKKIYGIITALNEQAQSPSGSLISFNQNVNALIQEYQKAAGNINIAITDEIKSKADELKPTDQN
;
A
#
# COMPACT_ATOMS: atom_id res chain seq x y z
N MET A 1 -4.67 0.34 64.73
CA MET A 1 -5.89 -0.43 64.36
C MET A 1 -5.45 -1.73 63.68
N LYS A 2 -5.72 -2.90 64.25
CA LYS A 2 -5.37 -4.20 63.62
C LYS A 2 -6.48 -4.56 62.63
N LEU A 3 -6.22 -4.43 61.34
CA LEU A 3 -7.12 -4.92 60.30
C LEU A 3 -7.19 -6.44 60.34
N SER A 4 -8.40 -6.99 60.24
CA SER A 4 -8.57 -8.45 60.14
C SER A 4 -7.97 -8.95 58.83
N LYS A 5 -7.46 -10.19 58.82
CA LYS A 5 -6.94 -10.85 57.62
C LYS A 5 -7.95 -10.81 56.47
N ASN A 6 -9.23 -10.98 56.79
CA ASN A 6 -10.32 -10.98 55.82
C ASN A 6 -10.55 -9.58 55.21
N THR A 7 -10.45 -8.53 56.03
CA THR A 7 -10.53 -7.14 55.57
C THR A 7 -9.37 -6.79 54.63
N LEU A 8 -8.17 -7.28 54.93
CA LEU A 8 -6.97 -7.03 54.15
C LEU A 8 -7.03 -7.72 52.77
N ILE A 9 -7.54 -8.95 52.71
CA ILE A 9 -7.79 -9.67 51.45
C ILE A 9 -8.81 -8.91 50.58
N LYS A 10 -9.94 -8.48 51.16
CA LYS A 10 -10.97 -7.72 50.43
C LYS A 10 -10.42 -6.40 49.87
N LEU A 11 -9.61 -5.70 50.65
CA LEU A 11 -8.95 -4.47 50.20
C LEU A 11 -8.01 -4.73 49.02
N SER A 12 -7.19 -5.78 49.10
CA SER A 12 -6.27 -6.17 48.01
C SER A 12 -7.02 -6.55 46.73
N VAL A 13 -8.11 -7.31 46.83
CA VAL A 13 -8.96 -7.64 45.67
C VAL A 13 -9.58 -6.39 45.06
N GLY A 14 -10.03 -5.43 45.88
CA GLY A 14 -10.57 -4.16 45.40
C GLY A 14 -9.54 -3.33 44.64
N VAL A 15 -8.31 -3.22 45.15
CA VAL A 15 -7.21 -2.51 44.48
C VAL A 15 -6.82 -3.18 43.14
N LEU A 16 -6.73 -4.52 43.12
CA LEU A 16 -6.47 -5.27 41.89
C LEU A 16 -7.56 -5.06 40.83
N SER A 17 -8.82 -5.05 41.26
CA SER A 17 -9.96 -4.80 40.38
C SER A 17 -9.93 -3.39 39.80
N LEU A 18 -9.57 -2.39 40.60
CA LEU A 18 -9.38 -1.01 40.14
C LEU A 18 -8.26 -0.88 39.12
N PHE A 19 -7.11 -1.52 39.34
CA PHE A 19 -6.03 -1.53 38.35
C PHE A 19 -6.45 -2.20 37.05
N PHE A 20 -7.17 -3.32 37.12
CA PHE A 20 -7.70 -3.96 35.94
C PHE A 20 -8.65 -3.02 35.17
N ILE A 21 -9.64 -2.44 35.83
CA ILE A 21 -10.60 -1.51 35.20
C ILE A 21 -9.86 -0.30 34.60
N LEU A 22 -8.90 0.27 35.31
CA LEU A 22 -8.11 1.40 34.83
C LEU A 22 -7.32 1.03 33.57
N SER A 23 -6.63 -0.11 33.56
CA SER A 23 -5.88 -0.59 32.40
C SER A 23 -6.79 -0.85 31.20
N MET A 24 -7.98 -1.42 31.41
CA MET A 24 -8.97 -1.61 30.36
C MET A 24 -9.52 -0.27 29.84
N SER A 25 -9.78 0.69 30.73
CA SER A 25 -10.25 2.03 30.37
C SER A 25 -9.21 2.81 29.57
N ILE A 26 -7.93 2.78 29.98
CA ILE A 26 -6.83 3.39 29.23
C ILE A 26 -6.73 2.76 27.84
N SER A 27 -6.77 1.43 27.78
CA SER A 27 -6.70 0.74 26.48
C SER A 27 -7.88 1.06 25.58
N TYR A 28 -9.09 1.12 26.11
CA TYR A 28 -10.28 1.51 25.35
C TYR A 28 -10.19 2.96 24.84
N ASN A 29 -9.70 3.88 25.66
CA ASN A 29 -9.51 5.27 25.23
C ASN A 29 -8.46 5.42 24.13
N LEU A 30 -7.38 4.63 24.17
CA LEU A 30 -6.30 4.69 23.18
C LEU A 30 -6.59 3.88 21.91
N TYR A 31 -7.27 2.74 22.04
CA TYR A 31 -7.37 1.72 21.00
C TYR A 31 -8.80 1.21 20.75
N GLY A 32 -9.83 1.79 21.39
CA GLY A 32 -11.22 1.33 21.27
C GLY A 32 -11.83 1.57 19.88
N ASN A 33 -11.34 2.58 19.16
CA ASN A 33 -11.74 2.87 17.77
C ASN A 33 -10.77 2.28 16.74
N SER A 34 -9.87 1.38 17.16
CA SER A 34 -8.93 0.74 16.24
C SER A 34 -9.65 -0.19 15.27
N GLU A 35 -9.26 -0.18 13.99
CA GLU A 35 -9.74 -1.13 12.97
C GLU A 35 -9.36 -2.59 13.32
N LEU A 36 -8.39 -2.79 14.21
CA LEU A 36 -8.03 -4.11 14.76
C LEU A 36 -9.09 -4.68 15.72
N GLY A 37 -10.07 -3.87 16.12
CA GLY A 37 -11.22 -4.29 16.89
C GLY A 37 -10.94 -4.64 18.36
N MET A 38 -11.99 -5.12 19.03
CA MET A 38 -11.98 -5.38 20.48
C MET A 38 -10.86 -6.32 20.95
N PRO A 39 -10.46 -7.39 20.24
CA PRO A 39 -9.37 -8.25 20.71
C PRO A 39 -8.04 -7.51 20.92
N TYR A 40 -7.71 -6.56 20.04
CA TYR A 40 -6.53 -5.71 20.15
C TYR A 40 -6.63 -4.74 21.33
N THR A 41 -7.80 -4.13 21.52
CA THR A 41 -8.10 -3.27 22.68
C THR A 41 -8.01 -4.05 24.00
N LEU A 42 -8.54 -5.27 24.06
CA LEU A 42 -8.48 -6.12 25.25
C LEU A 42 -7.03 -6.58 25.53
N GLY A 43 -6.29 -6.95 24.48
CA GLY A 43 -4.89 -7.37 24.59
C GLY A 43 -3.99 -6.26 25.16
N ASN A 44 -4.10 -5.04 24.66
CA ASN A 44 -3.38 -3.89 25.21
C ASN A 44 -3.80 -3.58 26.67
N GLY A 45 -5.09 -3.73 27.00
CA GLY A 45 -5.58 -3.56 28.37
C GLY A 45 -4.98 -4.57 29.34
N LEU A 46 -4.87 -5.83 28.92
CA LEU A 46 -4.18 -6.86 29.68
C LEU A 46 -2.68 -6.57 29.82
N ALA A 47 -2.01 -6.11 28.75
CA ALA A 47 -0.60 -5.73 28.81
C ALA A 47 -0.36 -4.60 29.82
N PHE A 48 -1.17 -3.53 29.80
CA PHE A 48 -1.09 -2.47 30.81
C PHE A 48 -1.33 -3.00 32.23
N PHE A 49 -2.28 -3.91 32.41
CA PHE A 49 -2.57 -4.49 33.73
C PHE A 49 -1.37 -5.29 34.25
N PHE A 50 -0.79 -6.17 33.43
CA PHE A 50 0.38 -6.97 33.84
C PHE A 50 1.65 -6.13 34.03
N LEU A 51 1.79 -5.02 33.29
CA LEU A 51 2.85 -4.05 33.53
C LEU A 51 2.74 -3.42 34.93
N ILE A 52 1.55 -2.96 35.31
CA ILE A 52 1.29 -2.41 36.65
C ILE A 52 1.57 -3.46 37.73
N LEU A 53 1.10 -4.71 37.54
CA LEU A 53 1.37 -5.79 38.48
C LEU A 53 2.87 -6.07 38.64
N THR A 54 3.61 -6.04 37.54
CA THR A 54 5.06 -6.25 37.55
C THR A 54 5.76 -5.16 38.35
N ILE A 55 5.41 -3.89 38.13
CA ILE A 55 5.97 -2.74 38.86
C ILE A 55 5.66 -2.85 40.35
N VAL A 56 4.40 -3.13 40.72
CA VAL A 56 3.98 -3.26 42.12
C VAL A 56 4.70 -4.42 42.81
N SER A 57 4.79 -5.58 42.15
CA SER A 57 5.46 -6.76 42.69
C SER A 57 6.96 -6.53 42.87
N PHE A 58 7.61 -5.83 41.93
CA PHE A 58 9.02 -5.49 42.01
C PHE A 58 9.30 -4.52 43.18
N CYS A 59 8.51 -3.45 43.32
CA CYS A 59 8.60 -2.51 44.43
C CYS A 59 8.39 -3.21 45.78
N ALA A 60 7.41 -4.10 45.89
CA ALA A 60 7.17 -4.88 47.10
C ALA A 60 8.36 -5.79 47.45
N ALA A 61 8.93 -6.49 46.46
CA ALA A 61 10.11 -7.33 46.65
C ALA A 61 11.31 -6.54 47.20
N LEU A 62 11.59 -5.35 46.66
CA LEU A 62 12.64 -4.45 47.15
C LEU A 62 12.43 -4.06 48.62
N ILE A 63 11.21 -3.67 49.00
CA ILE A 63 10.87 -3.31 50.39
C ILE A 63 11.12 -4.49 51.33
N PHE A 64 10.68 -5.70 50.97
CA PHE A 64 10.89 -6.88 51.81
C PHE A 64 12.36 -7.29 51.93
N ILE A 65 13.16 -7.11 50.87
CA ILE A 65 14.62 -7.31 50.92
C ILE A 65 15.25 -6.35 51.94
N VAL A 66 14.92 -5.05 51.89
CA VAL A 66 15.41 -4.04 52.83
C VAL A 66 15.02 -4.39 54.27
N ILE A 67 13.77 -4.77 54.52
CA ILE A 67 13.29 -5.21 55.85
C ILE A 67 14.06 -6.46 56.32
N GLY A 68 14.29 -7.42 55.42
CA GLY A 68 15.06 -8.62 55.70
C GLY A 68 16.51 -8.31 56.11
N LEU A 69 17.17 -7.41 55.40
CA LEU A 69 18.52 -6.94 55.72
C LEU A 69 18.56 -6.25 57.10
N ILE A 70 17.61 -5.35 57.39
CA ILE A 70 17.51 -4.67 58.69
C ILE A 70 17.28 -5.68 59.83
N LYS A 71 16.41 -6.69 59.64
CA LYS A 71 16.14 -7.71 60.67
C LYS A 71 17.32 -8.66 60.89
N LYS A 72 18.08 -8.97 59.84
CA LYS A 72 19.32 -9.76 59.93
C LYS A 72 20.38 -9.02 60.76
N ILE A 73 20.50 -7.70 60.58
CA ILE A 73 21.37 -6.84 61.42
C ILE A 73 20.91 -6.84 62.89
N ARG A 74 19.59 -6.90 63.15
CA ARG A 74 19.00 -6.91 64.51
C ARG A 74 18.86 -8.30 65.17
N LYS A 75 19.44 -9.37 64.62
CA LYS A 75 19.38 -10.77 65.15
C LYS A 75 17.96 -11.28 65.48
N SER A 76 16.95 -10.90 64.71
CA SER A 76 15.55 -11.36 64.85
C SER A 76 15.23 -12.45 63.81
N PRO A 77 14.28 -13.39 64.02
CA PRO A 77 14.03 -14.49 63.07
C PRO A 77 13.55 -13.97 61.70
N ALA A 78 14.45 -13.99 60.71
CA ALA A 78 14.25 -13.46 59.36
C ALA A 78 13.58 -14.46 58.37
N LYS A 79 13.32 -15.71 58.78
CA LYS A 79 12.80 -16.78 57.89
C LYS A 79 11.51 -16.39 57.16
N LYS A 80 10.57 -15.71 57.84
CA LYS A 80 9.25 -15.39 57.26
C LYS A 80 9.30 -14.29 56.20
N SER A 81 10.18 -13.28 56.35
CA SER A 81 10.32 -12.21 55.34
C SER A 81 11.00 -12.69 54.08
N LEU A 82 11.95 -13.63 54.20
CA LEU A 82 12.68 -14.18 53.06
C LEU A 82 11.78 -15.05 52.16
N VAL A 83 10.91 -15.87 52.76
CA VAL A 83 9.90 -16.64 52.01
C VAL A 83 8.92 -15.73 51.26
N THR A 84 8.44 -14.65 51.89
CA THR A 84 7.58 -13.67 51.23
C THR A 84 8.27 -12.99 50.04
N SER A 85 9.55 -12.62 50.16
CA SER A 85 10.33 -12.07 49.05
C SER A 85 10.46 -13.06 47.88
N ILE A 86 10.69 -14.35 48.16
CA ILE A 86 10.78 -15.39 47.13
C ILE A 86 9.44 -15.54 46.40
N THR A 87 8.32 -15.61 47.14
CA THR A 87 6.99 -15.70 46.51
C THR A 87 6.69 -14.48 45.64
N LEU A 88 7.00 -13.27 46.09
CA LEU A 88 6.80 -12.03 45.32
C LEU A 88 7.69 -11.96 44.07
N PHE A 89 8.91 -12.48 44.17
CA PHE A 89 9.81 -12.60 43.03
C PHE A 89 9.23 -13.56 41.98
N LEU A 90 8.77 -14.74 42.40
CA LEU A 90 8.12 -15.71 41.50
C LEU A 90 6.85 -15.15 40.83
N THR A 91 6.00 -14.43 41.57
CA THR A 91 4.81 -13.80 40.97
C THR A 91 5.16 -12.69 39.99
N SER A 92 6.24 -11.94 40.25
CA SER A 92 6.76 -10.94 39.29
C SER A 92 7.25 -11.61 38.01
N VAL A 93 8.00 -12.71 38.12
CA VAL A 93 8.50 -13.48 36.96
C VAL A 93 7.33 -14.01 36.12
N ILE A 94 6.30 -14.59 36.75
CA ILE A 94 5.10 -15.06 36.03
C ILE A 94 4.37 -13.90 35.34
N SER A 95 4.23 -12.75 36.01
CA SER A 95 3.58 -11.56 35.43
C SER A 95 4.35 -11.02 34.22
N ILE A 96 5.69 -11.05 34.26
CA ILE A 96 6.55 -10.69 33.13
C ILE A 96 6.35 -11.66 31.96
N ILE A 97 6.28 -12.97 32.21
CA ILE A 97 6.06 -13.97 31.15
C ILE A 97 4.72 -13.74 30.46
N VAL A 98 3.65 -13.50 31.24
CA VAL A 98 2.32 -13.22 30.68
C VAL A 98 2.29 -11.89 29.93
N LEU A 99 2.98 -10.86 30.44
CA LEU A 99 3.14 -9.57 29.77
C LEU A 99 3.83 -9.74 28.42
N LEU A 100 4.98 -10.43 28.38
CA LEU A 100 5.74 -10.69 27.15
C LEU A 100 4.88 -11.45 26.14
N PHE A 101 4.16 -12.49 26.56
CA PHE A 101 3.25 -13.23 25.69
C PHE A 101 2.13 -12.34 25.12
N THR A 102 1.56 -11.46 25.94
CA THR A 102 0.49 -10.54 25.53
C THR A 102 1.01 -9.51 24.53
N ILE A 103 2.19 -8.94 24.77
CA ILE A 103 2.86 -8.01 23.85
C ILE A 103 3.10 -8.71 22.52
N THR A 104 3.65 -9.92 22.50
CA THR A 104 3.89 -10.68 21.25
C THR A 104 2.60 -10.91 20.47
N LYS A 105 1.49 -11.24 21.13
CA LYS A 105 0.19 -11.39 20.45
C LYS A 105 -0.32 -10.09 19.86
N VAL A 106 -0.17 -8.98 20.60
CA VAL A 106 -0.58 -7.64 20.15
C VAL A 106 0.26 -7.17 18.96
N THR A 107 1.59 -7.35 19.01
CA THR A 107 2.48 -6.97 17.89
C THR A 107 2.19 -7.78 16.63
N ASN A 108 1.93 -9.08 16.76
CA ASN A 108 1.57 -9.90 15.60
C ASN A 108 0.26 -9.44 14.95
N MET A 109 -0.74 -9.03 15.74
CA MET A 109 -2.00 -8.48 15.19
C MET A 109 -1.75 -7.18 14.41
N GLU A 110 -0.87 -6.31 14.91
CA GLU A 110 -0.51 -5.06 14.23
C GLU A 110 0.26 -5.32 12.93
N GLU A 111 1.23 -6.25 12.94
CA GLU A 111 1.97 -6.66 11.74
C GLU A 111 1.05 -7.28 10.66
N GLU A 112 0.17 -8.21 11.05
CA GLU A 112 -0.79 -8.84 10.12
C GLU A 112 -1.72 -7.80 9.49
N TYR A 113 -2.19 -6.84 10.28
CA TYR A 113 -3.04 -5.77 9.79
C TYR A 113 -2.32 -4.79 8.87
N GLN A 114 -1.07 -4.41 9.18
CA GLN A 114 -0.26 -3.59 8.29
C GLN A 114 -0.01 -4.32 6.96
N ALA A 115 0.27 -5.62 7.00
CA ALA A 115 0.42 -6.44 5.80
C ALA A 115 -0.88 -6.49 4.98
N LEU A 116 -2.04 -6.65 5.64
CA LEU A 116 -3.35 -6.65 4.98
C LEU A 116 -3.65 -5.30 4.32
N GLN A 117 -3.38 -4.17 4.99
CA GLN A 117 -3.60 -2.84 4.43
C GLN A 117 -2.64 -2.55 3.27
N ALA A 118 -1.38 -2.98 3.37
CA ALA A 118 -0.43 -2.90 2.27
C ALA A 118 -0.91 -3.71 1.06
N GLN A 119 -1.42 -4.92 1.29
CA GLN A 119 -2.00 -5.75 0.24
C GLN A 119 -3.22 -5.08 -0.40
N LYS A 120 -4.18 -4.57 0.37
CA LYS A 120 -5.35 -3.86 -0.15
C LYS A 120 -4.97 -2.64 -1.00
N LYS A 121 -4.01 -1.84 -0.52
CA LYS A 121 -3.50 -0.68 -1.28
C LYS A 121 -2.85 -1.12 -2.58
N LYS A 122 -2.10 -2.23 -2.56
CA LYS A 122 -1.48 -2.81 -3.75
C LYS A 122 -2.54 -3.29 -4.75
N GLU A 123 -3.55 -4.02 -4.30
CA GLU A 123 -4.66 -4.47 -5.14
C GLU A 123 -5.41 -3.30 -5.78
N ALA A 124 -5.68 -2.24 -5.01
CA ALA A 124 -6.28 -1.02 -5.55
C ALA A 124 -5.39 -0.37 -6.62
N SER A 125 -4.06 -0.35 -6.42
CA SER A 125 -3.12 0.19 -7.40
C SER A 125 -3.10 -0.61 -8.71
N TYR A 126 -3.26 -1.93 -8.64
CA TYR A 126 -3.37 -2.77 -9.83
C TYR A 126 -4.61 -2.46 -10.65
N LEU A 127 -5.77 -2.32 -9.98
CA LEU A 127 -7.02 -1.99 -10.66
C LEU A 127 -6.96 -0.59 -11.29
N ILE A 128 -6.39 0.39 -10.56
CA ILE A 128 -6.19 1.76 -11.08
C ILE A 128 -5.27 1.75 -12.30
N ALA A 129 -4.14 1.05 -12.25
CA ALA A 129 -3.21 0.97 -13.37
C ALA A 129 -3.87 0.31 -14.60
N ALA A 130 -4.63 -0.78 -14.39
CA ALA A 130 -5.34 -1.44 -15.46
C ALA A 130 -6.38 -0.52 -16.13
N ALA A 131 -7.12 0.24 -15.33
CA ALA A 131 -8.12 1.18 -15.79
C ALA A 131 -7.51 2.43 -16.47
N SER A 132 -6.42 2.96 -15.91
CA SER A 132 -5.66 4.08 -16.49
C SER A 132 -5.11 3.71 -17.86
N PHE A 133 -4.47 2.54 -17.99
CA PHE A 133 -3.99 2.04 -19.28
C PHE A 133 -5.12 1.99 -20.31
N TYR A 134 -6.29 1.44 -19.94
CA TYR A 134 -7.45 1.36 -20.82
C TYR A 134 -7.90 2.73 -21.33
N ASN A 135 -8.04 3.71 -20.43
CA ASN A 135 -8.44 5.07 -20.79
C ASN A 135 -7.43 5.75 -21.73
N ASN A 136 -6.14 5.49 -21.52
CA ASN A 136 -5.07 6.11 -22.32
C ASN A 136 -4.98 5.57 -23.75
N ILE A 137 -5.56 4.41 -24.07
CA ILE A 137 -5.55 3.82 -25.42
C ILE A 137 -6.09 4.83 -26.44
N ASN A 138 -7.31 5.31 -26.26
CA ASN A 138 -7.92 6.19 -27.26
C ASN A 138 -7.23 7.56 -27.33
N THR A 139 -6.81 8.10 -26.19
CA THR A 139 -6.14 9.40 -26.12
C THR A 139 -4.75 9.36 -26.78
N PHE A 140 -3.96 8.31 -26.52
CA PHE A 140 -2.69 8.09 -27.20
C PHE A 140 -2.89 8.00 -28.71
N LYS A 141 -3.85 7.18 -29.17
CA LYS A 141 -4.12 7.00 -30.60
C LYS A 141 -4.43 8.34 -31.27
N TYR A 142 -5.27 9.17 -30.65
CA TYR A 142 -5.62 10.48 -31.18
C TYR A 142 -4.38 11.37 -31.32
N ALA A 143 -3.60 11.52 -30.24
CA ALA A 143 -2.40 12.36 -30.23
C ALA A 143 -1.35 11.87 -31.25
N ALA A 144 -1.08 10.56 -31.29
CA ALA A 144 -0.12 9.97 -32.23
C ALA A 144 -0.59 10.13 -33.68
N SER A 145 -1.87 9.87 -33.97
CA SER A 145 -2.42 10.02 -35.33
C SER A 145 -2.31 11.46 -35.82
N TYR A 146 -2.53 12.45 -34.94
CA TYR A 146 -2.37 13.86 -35.27
C TYR A 146 -0.93 14.18 -35.69
N VAL A 147 0.05 13.82 -34.85
CA VAL A 147 1.48 14.07 -35.15
C VAL A 147 1.90 13.43 -36.48
N LEU A 148 1.53 12.18 -36.68
CA LEU A 148 1.91 11.43 -37.88
C LEU A 148 1.23 11.98 -39.15
N SER A 149 -0.02 12.45 -39.04
CA SER A 149 -0.72 13.13 -40.13
C SER A 149 -0.08 14.47 -40.49
N GLU A 150 0.34 15.26 -39.50
CA GLU A 150 1.06 16.52 -39.71
C GLU A 150 2.38 16.30 -40.45
N TYR A 151 3.13 15.23 -40.11
CA TYR A 151 4.33 14.87 -40.85
C TYR A 151 4.01 14.48 -42.30
N SER A 152 3.04 13.60 -42.53
CA SER A 152 2.65 13.19 -43.89
C SER A 152 2.28 14.39 -44.75
N THR A 153 1.43 15.27 -44.22
CA THR A 153 0.95 16.47 -44.93
C THR A 153 2.08 17.44 -45.22
N THR A 154 2.93 17.71 -44.22
CA THR A 154 4.10 18.60 -44.37
C THR A 154 5.06 18.07 -45.43
N TRP A 155 5.32 16.76 -45.42
CA TRP A 155 6.24 16.12 -46.35
C TRP A 155 5.69 16.12 -47.78
N SER A 156 4.40 15.83 -47.97
CA SER A 156 3.72 15.93 -49.27
C SER A 156 3.81 17.34 -49.83
N ASN A 157 3.47 18.34 -49.01
CA ASN A 157 3.52 19.74 -49.42
C ASN A 157 4.95 20.19 -49.77
N ALA A 158 5.96 19.72 -49.04
CA ALA A 158 7.36 20.03 -49.36
C ALA A 158 7.77 19.45 -50.73
N ILE A 159 7.34 18.22 -51.04
CA ILE A 159 7.60 17.59 -52.34
C ILE A 159 6.91 18.37 -53.46
N ASP A 160 5.62 18.68 -53.30
CA ASP A 160 4.83 19.37 -54.33
C ASP A 160 5.38 20.78 -54.63
N ASN A 161 5.90 21.46 -53.60
CA ASN A 161 6.49 22.80 -53.72
C ASN A 161 8.01 22.79 -53.96
N ARG A 162 8.64 21.62 -54.13
CA ARG A 162 10.09 21.46 -54.33
C ARG A 162 10.94 22.09 -53.22
N HIS A 163 10.44 22.06 -51.99
CA HIS A 163 11.16 22.50 -50.80
C HIS A 163 11.99 21.35 -50.22
N ASP A 164 13.05 21.69 -49.49
CA ASP A 164 13.79 20.70 -48.71
C ASP A 164 12.89 20.11 -47.61
N PHE A 165 12.61 18.81 -47.72
CA PHE A 165 11.67 18.12 -46.83
C PHE A 165 12.21 18.00 -45.40
N ASN A 166 13.52 17.90 -45.19
CA ASN A 166 14.11 17.81 -43.86
C ASN A 166 13.90 19.10 -43.09
N ASN A 167 14.08 20.24 -43.75
CA ASN A 167 13.83 21.56 -43.19
C ASN A 167 12.34 21.76 -42.87
N ALA A 168 11.44 21.32 -43.75
CA ALA A 168 10.00 21.39 -43.54
C ALA A 168 9.57 20.54 -42.33
N LEU A 169 10.04 19.29 -42.23
CA LEU A 169 9.76 18.41 -41.10
C LEU A 169 10.35 18.94 -39.79
N SER A 170 11.59 19.44 -39.81
CA SER A 170 12.22 20.04 -38.63
C SER A 170 11.44 21.25 -38.10
N SER A 171 10.93 22.09 -39.02
CA SER A 171 10.09 23.24 -38.66
C SER A 171 8.75 22.80 -38.07
N LYS A 172 8.07 21.84 -38.72
CA LYS A 172 6.81 21.29 -38.21
C LYS A 172 6.99 20.64 -36.84
N ARG A 173 8.05 19.86 -36.61
CA ARG A 173 8.37 19.28 -35.30
C ARG A 173 8.41 20.32 -34.18
N LYS A 174 9.02 21.48 -34.43
CA LYS A 174 9.05 22.59 -33.46
C LYS A 174 7.67 23.20 -33.25
N GLU A 175 6.86 23.31 -34.30
CA GLU A 175 5.50 23.85 -34.24
C GLU A 175 4.57 22.96 -33.39
N ILE A 176 4.67 21.64 -33.53
CA ILE A 176 3.81 20.67 -32.83
C ILE A 176 4.50 19.98 -31.63
N ASP A 177 5.60 20.55 -31.13
CA ASP A 177 6.45 19.95 -30.08
C ASP A 177 5.64 19.55 -28.83
N GLY A 178 4.71 20.41 -28.39
CA GLY A 178 3.84 20.10 -27.25
C GLY A 178 2.98 18.83 -27.46
N THR A 179 2.56 18.55 -28.68
CA THR A 179 1.80 17.32 -28.98
C THR A 179 2.73 16.11 -29.06
N ILE A 180 3.95 16.26 -29.58
CA ILE A 180 4.98 15.21 -29.58
C ILE A 180 5.33 14.81 -28.13
N VAL A 181 5.50 15.80 -27.24
CA VAL A 181 5.72 15.58 -25.81
C VAL A 181 4.52 14.89 -25.15
N ALA A 182 3.29 15.26 -25.54
CA ALA A 182 2.09 14.58 -25.04
C ALA A 182 2.06 13.10 -25.44
N VAL A 183 2.39 12.76 -26.69
CA VAL A 183 2.50 11.37 -27.15
C VAL A 183 3.52 10.59 -26.31
N ASP A 184 4.69 11.17 -26.06
CA ASP A 184 5.73 10.53 -25.24
C ASP A 184 5.31 10.36 -23.76
N THR A 185 4.59 11.34 -23.23
CA THR A 185 4.04 11.29 -21.87
C THR A 185 3.01 10.16 -21.74
N PHE A 186 2.09 10.02 -22.70
CA PHE A 186 1.13 8.90 -22.71
C PHE A 186 1.85 7.56 -22.85
N TYR A 187 2.82 7.46 -23.75
CA TYR A 187 3.66 6.27 -23.91
C TYR A 187 4.31 5.86 -22.59
N SER A 188 4.97 6.80 -21.91
CA SER A 188 5.65 6.56 -20.63
C SER A 188 4.67 6.14 -19.52
N ASN A 189 3.53 6.80 -19.41
CA ASN A 189 2.49 6.47 -18.42
C ASN A 189 1.93 5.06 -18.66
N MET A 190 1.61 4.72 -19.91
CA MET A 190 1.13 3.39 -20.27
C MET A 190 2.19 2.30 -19.99
N GLY A 191 3.48 2.61 -20.16
CA GLY A 191 4.56 1.70 -19.78
C GLY A 191 4.63 1.42 -18.27
N ASN A 192 4.44 2.47 -17.46
CA ASN A 192 4.38 2.35 -16.00
C ASN A 192 3.15 1.54 -15.55
N ASP A 193 1.98 1.81 -16.14
CA ASP A 193 0.76 1.06 -15.86
C ASP A 193 0.92 -0.41 -16.25
N LEU A 194 1.50 -0.70 -17.42
CA LEU A 194 1.75 -2.07 -17.88
C LEU A 194 2.66 -2.85 -16.92
N LYS A 195 3.65 -2.19 -16.31
CA LYS A 195 4.51 -2.82 -15.30
C LYS A 195 3.70 -3.26 -14.08
N LEU A 196 2.82 -2.41 -13.56
CA LEU A 196 1.95 -2.75 -12.43
C LEU A 196 0.96 -3.86 -12.79
N VAL A 197 0.38 -3.82 -13.98
CA VAL A 197 -0.51 -4.88 -14.48
C VAL A 197 0.25 -6.22 -14.66
N SER A 198 1.53 -6.18 -15.03
CA SER A 198 2.40 -7.37 -15.07
C SER A 198 2.61 -7.99 -13.69
N GLU A 199 2.84 -7.16 -12.67
CA GLU A 199 2.95 -7.61 -11.28
C GLU A 199 1.63 -8.22 -10.80
N ALA A 200 0.50 -7.56 -11.11
CA ALA A 200 -0.85 -8.05 -10.82
C ALA A 200 -1.12 -9.41 -11.48
N ALA A 201 -0.69 -9.62 -12.73
CA ALA A 201 -0.85 -10.88 -13.44
C ALA A 201 -0.01 -12.03 -12.84
N LYS A 202 1.11 -11.73 -12.18
CA LYS A 202 1.91 -12.75 -11.47
C LYS A 202 1.26 -13.16 -10.15
N GLU A 203 0.70 -12.20 -9.42
CA GLU A 203 0.10 -12.44 -8.10
C GLU A 203 -1.34 -12.97 -8.19
N GLN A 204 -2.10 -12.47 -9.16
CA GLN A 204 -3.51 -12.80 -9.37
C GLN A 204 -3.76 -13.15 -10.86
N PRO A 205 -3.17 -14.26 -11.35
CA PRO A 205 -3.23 -14.63 -12.77
C PRO A 205 -4.66 -14.80 -13.27
N ASN A 206 -5.56 -15.32 -12.45
CA ASN A 206 -6.97 -15.51 -12.82
C ASN A 206 -7.71 -14.20 -13.10
N LYS A 207 -7.22 -13.06 -12.60
CA LYS A 207 -7.85 -11.75 -12.79
C LYS A 207 -7.17 -10.93 -13.89
N TYR A 208 -5.84 -10.95 -13.93
CA TYR A 208 -5.08 -9.97 -14.74
C TYR A 208 -4.26 -10.57 -15.89
N LYS A 209 -4.12 -11.90 -15.98
CA LYS A 209 -3.24 -12.50 -17.01
C LYS A 209 -3.71 -12.17 -18.42
N GLU A 210 -4.98 -12.33 -18.72
CA GLU A 210 -5.52 -12.04 -20.05
C GLU A 210 -5.40 -10.55 -20.40
N THR A 211 -5.83 -9.67 -19.49
CA THR A 211 -5.66 -8.21 -19.60
C THR A 211 -4.21 -7.83 -19.87
N TYR A 212 -3.26 -8.40 -19.11
CA TYR A 212 -1.83 -8.11 -19.28
C TYR A 212 -1.33 -8.49 -20.68
N GLU A 213 -1.70 -9.68 -21.18
CA GLU A 213 -1.26 -10.13 -22.50
C GLU A 213 -1.82 -9.25 -23.62
N GLU A 214 -3.09 -8.81 -23.52
CA GLU A 214 -3.66 -7.88 -24.51
C GLU A 214 -3.03 -6.48 -24.41
N TYR A 215 -2.79 -5.96 -23.21
CA TYR A 215 -2.12 -4.68 -23.02
C TYR A 215 -0.67 -4.71 -23.52
N LYS A 216 0.05 -5.81 -23.30
CA LYS A 216 1.40 -6.00 -23.82
C LYS A 216 1.43 -5.98 -25.35
N LYS A 217 0.45 -6.60 -26.01
CA LYS A 217 0.34 -6.59 -27.48
C LYS A 217 0.15 -5.17 -28.02
N ILE A 218 -0.83 -4.43 -27.50
CA ILE A 218 -1.05 -3.05 -27.97
C ILE A 218 0.12 -2.13 -27.60
N TYR A 219 0.79 -2.37 -26.47
CA TYR A 219 1.96 -1.59 -26.07
C TYR A 219 3.12 -1.70 -27.06
N GLY A 220 3.34 -2.87 -27.67
CA GLY A 220 4.32 -3.00 -28.75
C GLY A 220 4.00 -2.09 -29.95
N ILE A 221 2.72 -1.94 -30.29
CA ILE A 221 2.25 -1.05 -31.36
C ILE A 221 2.40 0.42 -30.94
N ILE A 222 2.07 0.75 -29.68
CA ILE A 222 2.27 2.09 -29.09
C ILE A 222 3.75 2.49 -29.17
N THR A 223 4.67 1.59 -28.84
CA THR A 223 6.12 1.84 -28.97
C THR A 223 6.48 2.23 -30.40
N ALA A 224 6.06 1.44 -31.39
CA ALA A 224 6.36 1.72 -32.79
C ALA A 224 5.75 3.04 -33.27
N LEU A 225 4.52 3.38 -32.84
CA LEU A 225 3.89 4.66 -33.15
C LEU A 225 4.60 5.85 -32.49
N ASN A 226 5.03 5.70 -31.23
CA ASN A 226 5.81 6.75 -30.55
C ASN A 226 7.16 6.97 -31.26
N GLU A 227 7.85 5.90 -31.66
CA GLU A 227 9.10 6.02 -32.42
C GLU A 227 8.92 6.83 -33.71
N GLN A 228 7.85 6.57 -34.47
CA GLN A 228 7.54 7.35 -35.68
C GLN A 228 7.14 8.80 -35.36
N ALA A 229 6.46 9.04 -34.24
CA ALA A 229 6.10 10.39 -33.79
C ALA A 229 7.35 11.20 -33.36
N GLN A 230 8.33 10.55 -32.73
CA GLN A 230 9.59 11.18 -32.33
C GLN A 230 10.56 11.36 -33.51
N SER A 231 10.62 10.38 -34.40
CA SER A 231 11.58 10.33 -35.51
C SER A 231 10.95 9.70 -36.75
N PRO A 232 10.22 10.48 -37.57
CA PRO A 232 9.66 9.97 -38.83
C PRO A 232 10.80 9.53 -39.74
N SER A 233 10.66 8.37 -40.37
CA SER A 233 11.74 7.74 -41.15
C SER A 233 11.25 7.15 -42.47
N GLY A 234 12.17 6.98 -43.42
CA GLY A 234 11.90 6.44 -44.75
C GLY A 234 11.50 7.50 -45.78
N SER A 235 10.78 7.08 -46.81
CA SER A 235 10.10 7.95 -47.79
C SER A 235 8.67 8.26 -47.34
N LEU A 236 8.04 9.31 -47.89
CA LEU A 236 6.61 9.59 -47.66
C LEU A 236 5.72 8.36 -47.87
N ILE A 237 5.97 7.59 -48.94
CA ILE A 237 5.19 6.40 -49.28
C ILE A 237 5.37 5.31 -48.21
N SER A 238 6.62 4.96 -47.89
CA SER A 238 6.91 3.91 -46.90
C SER A 238 6.49 4.30 -45.49
N PHE A 239 6.63 5.58 -45.14
CA PHE A 239 6.16 6.14 -43.87
C PHE A 239 4.65 6.00 -43.75
N ASN A 240 3.89 6.46 -44.75
CA ASN A 240 2.43 6.38 -44.76
C ASN A 240 1.93 4.94 -44.76
N GLN A 241 2.58 4.04 -45.50
CA GLN A 241 2.25 2.62 -45.48
C GLN A 241 2.46 2.00 -44.09
N ASN A 242 3.59 2.28 -43.44
CA ASN A 242 3.91 1.78 -42.11
C ASN A 242 2.93 2.33 -41.06
N VAL A 243 2.73 3.64 -41.02
CA VAL A 243 1.80 4.29 -40.08
C VAL A 243 0.38 3.74 -40.24
N ASN A 244 -0.11 3.61 -41.47
CA ASN A 244 -1.46 3.07 -41.70
C ASN A 244 -1.59 1.62 -41.23
N ALA A 245 -0.57 0.77 -41.46
CA ALA A 245 -0.56 -0.60 -40.95
C ALA A 245 -0.59 -0.63 -39.41
N LEU A 246 0.27 0.17 -38.76
CA LEU A 246 0.31 0.27 -37.30
C LEU A 246 -1.03 0.76 -36.72
N ILE A 247 -1.69 1.74 -37.34
CA ILE A 247 -2.99 2.24 -36.87
C ILE A 247 -4.11 1.20 -37.02
N GLN A 248 -4.08 0.39 -38.09
CA GLN A 248 -5.03 -0.72 -38.25
C GLN A 248 -4.81 -1.83 -37.21
N GLU A 249 -3.56 -2.21 -36.98
CA GLU A 249 -3.21 -3.17 -35.92
C GLU A 249 -3.60 -2.64 -34.54
N TYR A 250 -3.39 -1.35 -34.30
CA TYR A 250 -3.81 -0.66 -33.08
C TYR A 250 -5.31 -0.79 -32.85
N GLN A 251 -6.12 -0.49 -33.88
CA GLN A 251 -7.58 -0.57 -33.80
C GLN A 251 -8.05 -1.99 -33.49
N LYS A 252 -7.44 -2.99 -34.12
CA LYS A 252 -7.73 -4.40 -33.87
C LYS A 252 -7.39 -4.78 -32.43
N ALA A 253 -6.20 -4.41 -31.94
CA ALA A 253 -5.77 -4.69 -30.57
C ALA A 253 -6.66 -3.99 -29.54
N ALA A 254 -7.04 -2.73 -29.77
CA ALA A 254 -7.96 -1.99 -28.90
C ALA A 254 -9.35 -2.64 -28.85
N GLY A 255 -9.84 -3.15 -29.99
CA GLY A 255 -11.10 -3.91 -30.05
C GLY A 255 -11.05 -5.19 -29.22
N ASN A 256 -9.96 -5.95 -29.31
CA ASN A 256 -9.75 -7.16 -28.50
C ASN A 256 -9.70 -6.83 -27.01
N ILE A 257 -9.00 -5.76 -26.63
CA ILE A 257 -8.91 -5.28 -25.25
C ILE A 257 -10.30 -5.00 -24.67
N ASN A 258 -11.17 -4.30 -25.40
CA ASN A 258 -12.52 -3.98 -24.92
C ASN A 258 -13.37 -5.24 -24.62
N ILE A 259 -13.06 -6.36 -25.28
CA ILE A 259 -13.69 -7.66 -25.03
C ILE A 259 -13.04 -8.37 -23.84
N ALA A 260 -11.71 -8.34 -23.76
CA ALA A 260 -10.92 -9.10 -22.79
C ALA A 260 -10.91 -8.52 -21.37
N ILE A 261 -11.00 -7.19 -21.21
CA ILE A 261 -10.95 -6.58 -19.88
C ILE A 261 -12.27 -6.80 -19.12
N THR A 262 -12.15 -6.95 -17.80
CA THR A 262 -13.29 -7.19 -16.91
C THR A 262 -14.17 -5.94 -16.73
N ASP A 263 -15.43 -6.16 -16.34
CA ASP A 263 -16.35 -5.08 -16.00
C ASP A 263 -15.85 -4.23 -14.82
N GLU A 264 -15.09 -4.84 -13.89
CA GLU A 264 -14.45 -4.13 -12.78
C GLU A 264 -13.44 -3.08 -13.30
N ILE A 265 -12.59 -3.45 -14.27
CA ILE A 265 -11.65 -2.53 -14.91
C ILE A 265 -12.40 -1.44 -15.67
N LYS A 266 -13.46 -1.78 -16.41
CA LYS A 266 -14.29 -0.82 -17.15
C LYS A 266 -14.95 0.19 -16.21
N SER A 267 -15.60 -0.29 -15.14
CA SER A 267 -16.23 0.55 -14.12
C SER A 267 -15.21 1.48 -13.49
N LYS A 268 -14.01 0.97 -13.13
CA LYS A 268 -12.97 1.82 -12.57
C LYS A 268 -12.45 2.84 -13.57
N ALA A 269 -12.34 2.48 -14.84
CA ALA A 269 -11.94 3.40 -15.90
C ALA A 269 -12.95 4.54 -16.06
N ASP A 270 -14.24 4.25 -15.94
CA ASP A 270 -15.30 5.28 -15.97
C ASP A 270 -15.23 6.21 -14.75
N GLU A 271 -14.93 5.69 -13.55
CA GLU A 271 -14.72 6.52 -12.35
C GLU A 271 -13.50 7.46 -12.45
N LEU A 272 -12.47 7.03 -13.19
CA LEU A 272 -11.24 7.82 -13.36
C LEU A 272 -11.36 8.90 -14.43
N LYS A 273 -12.41 8.89 -15.25
CA LYS A 273 -12.66 9.98 -16.20
C LYS A 273 -13.01 11.25 -15.39
N PRO A 274 -12.50 12.42 -15.79
CA PRO A 274 -12.93 13.67 -15.17
C PRO A 274 -14.46 13.75 -15.29
N THR A 275 -15.15 13.96 -14.17
CA THR A 275 -16.58 14.26 -14.19
C THR A 275 -16.72 15.60 -14.91
N ASP A 276 -17.45 15.62 -16.03
CA ASP A 276 -17.84 16.86 -16.67
C ASP A 276 -18.63 17.69 -15.65
N GLN A 277 -17.95 18.61 -14.96
CA GLN A 277 -18.61 19.64 -14.17
C GLN A 277 -19.16 20.65 -15.17
N ASN A 278 -20.44 20.45 -15.51
CA ASN A 278 -21.29 21.48 -16.13
C ASN A 278 -21.29 22.77 -15.30
#